data_AF-A0A538QS63-F1
#
_entry.id   AF-A0A538QS63-F1
#
_cell.length_a   1.000
_cell.length_b   1.000
_cell.length_c   1.000
_cell.angle_alpha   90.00
_cell.angle_beta   90.00
_cell.angle_gamma   90.00
#
_symmetry.space_group_name_H-M   'P 1'
#
loop_
_entity.id
_entity.type
_entity.pdbx_description
1 polymer ?
#
loop_
_entity_poly.entity_id
_entity_poly.type
_entity_poly.pdbx_seq_one_letter_code
_entity_poly.pdbx_strand_id
1 'polypeptide(L)'
;MRPLLIAILAGSAMLLAGCAASTRVVRMGPLQTGDRLVTVVVSEDREVVRQECVDVPSAGPILGCHVWRRVPLPGTGLVQLVKIVRFTDTMPSALSLEIDVHELCHAIAALQPIDDPCHADNGGVVESAASAAVLWR
;
A
#
# COMPACT_ATOMS: atom_id res chain seq x y z
N MET A 1 -24.21 -1.45 43.32
CA MET A 1 -24.40 -2.30 42.11
C MET A 1 -24.16 -1.57 40.80
N ARG A 2 -24.67 -0.33 40.60
CA ARG A 2 -24.40 0.48 39.38
C ARG A 2 -22.92 0.79 39.04
N PRO A 3 -22.02 1.11 40.00
CA PRO A 3 -20.64 1.44 39.64
C PRO A 3 -19.81 0.20 39.25
N LEU A 4 -20.20 -1.00 39.72
CA LEU A 4 -19.53 -2.25 39.40
C LEU A 4 -19.76 -2.67 37.93
N LEU A 5 -20.98 -2.46 37.42
CA LEU A 5 -21.36 -2.72 36.03
C LEU A 5 -20.62 -1.82 35.03
N ILE A 6 -20.39 -0.54 35.39
CA ILE A 6 -19.67 0.42 34.55
C ILE A 6 -18.18 0.05 34.44
N ALA A 7 -17.57 -0.39 35.55
CA ALA A 7 -16.17 -0.83 35.54
C ALA A 7 -15.94 -2.10 34.70
N ILE A 8 -16.90 -3.03 34.71
CA ILE A 8 -16.83 -4.26 33.91
C ILE A 8 -16.99 -3.95 32.41
N LEU A 9 -17.91 -3.05 32.04
CA LEU A 9 -18.09 -2.61 30.65
C LEU A 9 -16.86 -1.84 30.11
N ALA A 10 -16.24 -0.98 30.93
CA ALA A 10 -15.02 -0.25 30.56
C ALA A 10 -13.81 -1.18 30.41
N GLY A 11 -13.65 -2.19 31.28
CA GLY A 11 -12.58 -3.18 31.18
C GLY A 11 -12.72 -4.10 29.97
N SER A 12 -13.94 -4.39 29.54
CA SER A 12 -14.23 -5.23 28.37
C SER A 12 -13.94 -4.52 27.05
N ALA A 13 -14.18 -3.20 26.98
CA ALA A 13 -13.91 -2.40 25.78
C ALA A 13 -12.41 -2.22 25.49
N MET A 14 -11.57 -2.20 26.52
CA MET A 14 -10.11 -2.08 26.35
C MET A 14 -9.45 -3.37 25.83
N LEU A 15 -10.06 -4.54 26.03
CA LEU A 15 -9.53 -5.83 25.55
C LEU A 15 -9.80 -6.08 24.05
N LEU A 16 -10.73 -5.34 23.44
CA LEU A 16 -11.07 -5.44 22.01
C LEU A 16 -10.19 -4.54 21.10
N ALA A 17 -9.30 -3.75 21.68
CA ALA A 17 -8.29 -2.99 20.92
C ALA A 17 -7.03 -3.84 20.59
N GLY A 18 -6.95 -5.08 21.11
CA GLY A 18 -5.87 -6.02 20.79
C GLY A 18 -6.14 -6.71 19.46
N CYS A 19 -5.24 -6.53 18.49
CA CYS A 19 -5.28 -6.98 17.09
C CYS A 19 -6.01 -6.06 16.10
N ALA A 20 -5.74 -4.75 16.15
CA ALA A 20 -5.88 -3.95 14.94
C ALA A 20 -4.90 -4.50 13.88
N ALA A 21 -5.42 -5.14 12.83
CA ALA A 21 -4.61 -5.65 11.73
C ALA A 21 -3.80 -4.49 11.11
N SER A 22 -2.49 -4.68 10.95
CA SER A 22 -1.64 -3.61 10.47
C SER A 22 -1.61 -3.54 8.94
N THR A 23 -1.53 -2.33 8.41
CA THR A 23 -1.37 -2.07 6.97
C THR A 23 -0.26 -1.05 6.76
N ARG A 24 0.60 -1.29 5.78
CA ARG A 24 1.60 -0.34 5.32
C ARG A 24 1.40 -0.06 3.84
N VAL A 25 1.43 1.22 3.52
CA VAL A 25 1.41 1.72 2.15
C VAL A 25 2.72 2.45 1.93
N VAL A 26 3.44 2.07 0.89
CA VAL A 26 4.65 2.75 0.45
C VAL A 26 4.48 3.10 -1.01
N ARG A 27 4.86 4.32 -1.39
CA ARG A 27 4.83 4.79 -2.76
C ARG A 27 6.22 5.26 -3.13
N MET A 28 6.59 5.20 -4.41
CA MET A 28 7.90 5.67 -4.88
C MET A 28 7.85 6.07 -6.35
N GLY A 29 8.86 6.83 -6.78
CA GLY A 29 9.02 7.31 -8.16
C GLY A 29 8.07 8.45 -8.45
N PRO A 30 8.24 9.63 -7.83
CA PRO A 30 7.45 10.80 -8.16
C PRO A 30 7.56 11.09 -9.67
N LEU A 31 6.41 11.27 -10.31
CA LEU A 31 6.33 11.72 -11.69
C LEU A 31 5.93 13.20 -11.73
N GLN A 32 6.25 13.87 -12.85
CA GLN A 32 5.90 15.29 -13.06
C GLN A 32 4.37 15.54 -13.01
N THR A 33 3.56 14.49 -13.18
CA THR A 33 2.09 14.54 -13.08
C THR A 33 1.59 14.60 -11.63
N GLY A 34 2.45 14.42 -10.63
CA GLY A 34 2.08 14.26 -9.23
C GLY A 34 1.83 12.81 -8.82
N ASP A 35 1.76 11.88 -9.78
CA ASP A 35 1.61 10.44 -9.52
C ASP A 35 2.88 9.81 -8.89
N ARG A 36 2.76 8.53 -8.53
CA ARG A 36 3.87 7.67 -8.10
C ARG A 36 3.95 6.46 -9.02
N LEU A 37 5.14 6.19 -9.53
CA LEU A 37 5.39 5.08 -10.45
C LEU A 37 5.00 3.74 -9.82
N VAL A 38 5.32 3.57 -8.53
CA VAL A 38 5.07 2.35 -7.77
C VAL A 38 4.30 2.67 -6.49
N THR A 39 3.28 1.86 -6.18
CA THR A 39 2.65 1.79 -4.86
C THR A 39 2.62 0.34 -4.39
N VAL A 40 3.03 0.09 -3.16
CA VAL A 40 2.93 -1.21 -2.50
C VAL A 40 2.05 -1.09 -1.28
N VAL A 41 1.07 -1.98 -1.17
CA VAL A 41 0.19 -2.15 -0.01
C VAL A 41 0.49 -3.51 0.60
N VAL A 42 0.94 -3.53 1.85
CA VAL A 42 1.16 -4.75 2.64
C VAL A 42 0.19 -4.74 3.79
N SER A 43 -0.62 -5.78 3.95
CA SER A 43 -1.64 -5.82 4.98
C SER A 43 -1.74 -7.18 5.66
N GLU A 44 -1.94 -7.16 6.97
CA GLU A 44 -2.39 -8.31 7.76
C GLU A 44 -3.93 -8.45 7.71
N ASP A 45 -4.63 -7.46 7.14
CA ASP A 45 -6.08 -7.47 6.97
C ASP A 45 -6.47 -8.01 5.58
N ARG A 46 -7.12 -9.17 5.57
CA ARG A 46 -7.63 -9.79 4.34
C ARG A 46 -8.72 -8.96 3.68
N GLU A 47 -9.45 -8.15 4.44
CA GLU A 47 -10.49 -7.29 3.90
C GLU A 47 -9.88 -6.12 3.11
N VAL A 48 -8.78 -5.54 3.58
CA VAL A 48 -8.00 -4.54 2.82
C VAL A 48 -7.53 -5.14 1.49
N VAL A 49 -6.96 -6.36 1.52
CA VAL A 49 -6.49 -7.03 0.30
C VAL A 49 -7.65 -7.31 -0.65
N ARG A 50 -8.79 -7.79 -0.14
CA ARG A 50 -9.99 -8.05 -0.94
C ARG A 50 -10.53 -6.78 -1.61
N GLN A 51 -10.58 -5.67 -0.87
CA GLN A 51 -11.04 -4.38 -1.40
C GLN A 51 -10.10 -3.84 -2.48
N GLU A 52 -8.80 -3.94 -2.25
CA GLU A 52 -7.79 -3.44 -3.18
C GLU A 52 -7.60 -4.34 -4.42
N CYS A 53 -8.07 -5.58 -4.36
CA CYS A 53 -7.97 -6.59 -5.42
C CYS A 53 -9.33 -7.02 -5.98
N VAL A 54 -10.33 -6.14 -5.94
CA VAL A 54 -11.73 -6.45 -6.28
C VAL A 54 -11.92 -7.05 -7.69
N ASP A 55 -11.05 -6.70 -8.64
CA ASP A 55 -11.15 -7.13 -10.04
C ASP A 55 -10.42 -8.45 -10.34
N VAL A 56 -9.87 -9.15 -9.32
CA VAL A 56 -9.15 -10.42 -9.52
C VAL A 56 -10.10 -11.62 -9.40
N PRO A 57 -10.36 -12.38 -10.49
CA PRO A 57 -11.15 -13.59 -10.42
C PRO A 57 -10.40 -14.65 -9.59
N SER A 58 -10.99 -15.12 -8.51
CA SER A 58 -10.40 -16.16 -7.66
C SER A 58 -11.46 -17.12 -7.13
N ALA A 59 -11.12 -18.42 -7.16
CA ALA A 59 -11.92 -19.47 -6.53
C ALA A 59 -11.58 -19.69 -5.04
N GLY A 60 -10.61 -18.93 -4.50
CA GLY A 60 -10.14 -19.03 -3.12
C GLY A 60 -9.73 -17.66 -2.51
N PRO A 61 -9.15 -17.65 -1.31
CA PRO A 61 -8.74 -16.41 -0.66
C PRO A 61 -7.75 -15.61 -1.51
N ILE A 62 -8.05 -14.33 -1.76
CA ILE A 62 -7.14 -13.42 -2.46
C ILE A 62 -6.04 -13.02 -1.49
N LEU A 63 -4.79 -13.40 -1.80
CA LEU A 63 -3.60 -13.05 -1.00
C LEU A 63 -2.87 -11.82 -1.54
N GLY A 64 -3.35 -11.25 -2.64
CA GLY A 64 -2.72 -10.11 -3.26
C GLY A 64 -3.08 -10.00 -4.74
N CYS A 65 -2.64 -8.91 -5.33
CA CYS A 65 -2.79 -8.61 -6.75
C CYS A 65 -1.73 -7.63 -7.19
N HIS A 66 -1.52 -7.57 -8.50
CA HIS A 66 -0.85 -6.45 -9.13
C HIS A 66 -1.84 -5.81 -10.11
N VAL A 67 -1.99 -4.50 -10.05
CA VAL A 67 -2.79 -3.74 -11.00
C VAL A 67 -1.95 -2.62 -11.58
N TRP A 68 -2.24 -2.26 -12.81
CA TRP A 68 -1.53 -1.20 -13.50
C TRP A 68 -2.51 -0.29 -14.24
N ARG A 69 -2.12 0.98 -14.40
CA ARG A 69 -2.84 1.94 -15.23
C ARG A 69 -1.83 2.77 -16.02
N ARG A 70 -2.28 3.35 -17.13
CA ARG A 70 -1.45 4.25 -17.93
C ARG A 70 -1.80 5.69 -17.65
N VAL A 71 -0.78 6.54 -17.50
CA VAL A 71 -0.93 8.00 -17.37
C VAL A 71 -0.10 8.71 -18.44
N PRO A 72 -0.57 9.83 -19.00
CA PRO A 72 0.22 10.63 -19.91
C PRO A 72 1.30 11.39 -19.13
N LEU A 73 2.55 11.21 -19.51
CA LEU A 73 3.71 11.95 -19.01
C LEU A 73 4.19 12.93 -20.09
N PRO A 74 4.28 14.24 -19.80
CA PRO A 74 4.77 15.23 -20.76
C PRO A 74 6.14 14.85 -21.33
N GLY A 75 6.31 14.99 -22.65
CA GLY A 75 7.56 14.68 -23.34
C GLY A 75 7.89 13.20 -23.53
N THR A 76 7.20 12.28 -22.83
CA THR A 76 7.48 10.84 -22.88
C THR A 76 6.35 10.01 -23.49
N GLY A 77 5.09 10.41 -23.30
CA GLY A 77 3.92 9.63 -23.73
C GLY A 77 3.27 8.87 -22.58
N LEU A 78 2.73 7.68 -22.83
CA LEU A 78 2.02 6.91 -21.80
C LEU A 78 3.00 6.09 -20.94
N VAL A 79 2.92 6.29 -19.63
CA VAL A 79 3.72 5.61 -18.59
C VAL A 79 2.82 4.70 -17.78
N GLN A 80 3.30 3.51 -17.42
CA GLN A 80 2.56 2.55 -16.60
C GLN A 80 2.88 2.74 -15.12
N LEU A 81 1.85 3.04 -14.33
CA LEU A 81 1.93 3.04 -12.87
C LEU A 81 1.53 1.66 -12.36
N VAL A 82 2.23 1.17 -11.35
CA VAL A 82 2.04 -0.18 -10.81
C VAL A 82 1.64 -0.13 -9.34
N LYS A 83 0.56 -0.83 -8.98
CA LYS A 83 0.18 -1.14 -7.61
C LYS A 83 0.45 -2.61 -7.36
N ILE A 84 1.09 -2.92 -6.25
CA ILE A 84 1.19 -4.28 -5.74
C ILE A 84 0.53 -4.32 -4.38
N VAL A 85 -0.39 -5.25 -4.20
CA VAL A 85 -1.09 -5.50 -2.95
C VAL A 85 -0.70 -6.90 -2.49
N ARG A 86 -0.26 -7.06 -1.25
CA ARG A 86 0.08 -8.37 -0.68
C ARG A 86 -0.45 -8.51 0.75
N PHE A 87 -1.09 -9.64 1.00
CA PHE A 87 -1.36 -10.15 2.34
C PHE A 87 -0.05 -10.63 2.97
N THR A 88 0.10 -10.44 4.27
CA THR A 88 1.16 -11.04 5.06
C THR A 88 0.64 -11.46 6.43
N ASP A 89 1.14 -12.57 6.96
CA ASP A 89 0.89 -12.97 8.36
C ASP A 89 1.87 -12.27 9.33
N THR A 90 2.89 -11.58 8.82
CA THR A 90 3.85 -10.82 9.62
C THR A 90 4.32 -9.59 8.85
N MET A 91 4.06 -8.41 9.42
CA MET A 91 4.49 -7.15 8.80
C MET A 91 6.02 -7.08 8.65
N PRO A 92 6.58 -6.82 7.44
CA PRO A 92 8.02 -6.58 7.28
C PRO A 92 8.49 -5.37 8.10
N SER A 93 9.80 -5.20 8.29
CA SER A 93 10.33 -3.95 8.86
C SER A 93 10.09 -2.76 7.91
N ALA A 94 10.13 -1.53 8.44
CA ALA A 94 9.95 -0.34 7.60
C ALA A 94 11.08 -0.27 6.55
N LEU A 95 12.33 -0.40 7.03
CA LEU A 95 13.52 -0.38 6.19
C LEU A 95 13.50 -1.44 5.09
N SER A 96 13.15 -2.70 5.40
CA SER A 96 13.09 -3.75 4.39
C SER A 96 12.03 -3.46 3.33
N LEU A 97 10.88 -2.93 3.73
CA LEU A 97 9.82 -2.55 2.78
C LEU A 97 10.25 -1.38 1.89
N GLU A 98 10.99 -0.42 2.44
CA GLU A 98 11.53 0.72 1.68
C GLU A 98 12.56 0.27 0.65
N ILE A 99 13.48 -0.64 1.01
CA ILE A 99 14.45 -1.23 0.09
C ILE A 99 13.74 -1.98 -1.04
N ASP A 100 12.79 -2.86 -0.70
CA ASP A 100 12.02 -3.62 -1.70
C ASP A 100 11.34 -2.68 -2.73
N VAL A 101 10.72 -1.60 -2.25
CA VAL A 101 10.00 -0.66 -3.11
C VAL A 101 10.96 0.20 -3.94
N HIS A 102 12.16 0.48 -3.42
CA HIS A 102 13.24 1.14 -4.16
C HIS A 102 13.72 0.33 -5.34
N GLU A 103 14.07 -0.94 -5.12
CA GLU A 103 14.51 -1.82 -6.21
C GLU A 103 13.37 -2.12 -7.19
N LEU A 104 12.13 -2.21 -6.71
CA LEU A 104 10.98 -2.35 -7.58
C LEU A 104 10.77 -1.11 -8.46
N CYS A 105 10.97 0.09 -7.91
CA CYS A 105 10.89 1.32 -8.67
C CYS A 105 11.92 1.31 -9.82
N HIS A 106 13.17 0.92 -9.56
CA HIS A 106 14.20 0.75 -10.60
C HIS A 106 13.77 -0.22 -11.69
N ALA A 107 13.27 -1.39 -11.29
CA ALA A 107 12.82 -2.41 -12.22
C ALA A 107 11.67 -1.90 -13.11
N ILE A 108 10.67 -1.21 -12.54
CA ILE A 108 9.55 -0.68 -13.31
C ILE A 108 9.98 0.48 -14.22
N ALA A 109 10.88 1.35 -13.76
CA ALA A 109 11.40 2.45 -14.58
C ALA A 109 12.21 1.92 -15.78
N ALA A 110 13.08 0.93 -15.57
CA ALA A 110 13.89 0.33 -16.62
C ALA A 110 13.08 -0.36 -17.74
N LEU A 111 11.83 -0.74 -17.45
CA LEU A 111 10.91 -1.33 -18.44
C LEU A 111 10.16 -0.28 -19.27
N GLN A 112 10.37 1.00 -18.99
CA GLN A 112 9.62 2.11 -19.57
C GLN A 112 10.59 3.16 -20.15
N PRO A 113 10.17 3.94 -21.15
CA PRO A 113 11.02 4.97 -21.74
C PRO A 113 11.06 6.26 -20.88
N ILE A 114 11.27 6.13 -19.57
CA ILE A 114 11.35 7.26 -18.61
C ILE A 114 12.73 7.33 -17.96
N ASP A 115 13.12 8.51 -17.51
CA ASP A 115 14.25 8.66 -16.58
C ASP A 115 13.91 7.99 -15.25
N ASP A 116 14.94 7.49 -14.55
CA ASP A 116 14.83 6.86 -13.24
C ASP A 116 14.27 7.85 -12.19
N PRO A 117 12.97 7.72 -11.80
CA PRO A 117 12.35 8.63 -10.86
C PRO A 117 12.63 8.23 -9.39
N CYS A 118 13.34 7.12 -9.16
CA CYS A 118 13.56 6.55 -7.83
C CYS A 118 14.68 7.29 -7.07
N HIS A 119 15.50 8.06 -7.79
CA HIS A 119 16.55 8.92 -7.26
C HIS A 119 16.22 10.42 -7.32
N ALA A 120 15.00 10.79 -7.66
CA ALA A 120 14.65 12.18 -7.93
C ALA A 120 14.67 13.11 -6.69
N ASP A 121 14.74 12.60 -5.45
CA ASP A 121 14.82 13.40 -4.21
C ASP A 121 15.15 12.53 -2.95
N ASN A 122 15.34 13.19 -1.78
CA ASN A 122 15.67 12.58 -0.47
C ASN A 122 14.46 11.99 0.32
N GLY A 123 13.32 11.71 -0.32
CA GLY A 123 12.07 11.47 0.42
C GLY A 123 11.00 10.67 -0.32
N GLY A 124 11.40 9.66 -1.09
CA GLY A 124 10.46 8.81 -1.86
C GLY A 124 9.26 8.28 -1.07
N VAL A 125 9.33 8.28 0.27
CA VAL A 125 8.25 7.86 1.18
C VAL A 125 7.61 9.07 1.85
N VAL A 126 6.42 9.47 1.40
CA VAL A 126 5.44 10.12 2.26
C VAL A 126 4.05 9.65 1.84
N GLU A 127 3.48 8.73 2.62
CA GLU A 127 2.06 8.64 3.01
C GLU A 127 1.77 7.25 3.59
N SER A 128 2.06 7.08 4.88
CA SER A 128 1.46 6.00 5.68
C SER A 128 0.02 6.41 6.02
N ALA A 129 -0.91 6.25 5.08
CA ALA A 129 -2.33 6.40 5.39
C ALA A 129 -2.82 5.16 6.14
N ALA A 130 -3.43 5.36 7.32
CA ALA A 130 -4.32 4.36 7.88
C ALA A 130 -5.44 4.12 6.84
N SER A 131 -5.76 2.85 6.60
CA SER A 131 -6.64 2.37 5.54
C SER A 131 -7.96 3.15 5.42
N ALA A 132 -7.95 4.19 4.61
CA ALA A 132 -9.07 4.56 3.77
C ALA A 132 -8.52 4.39 2.36
N ALA A 133 -9.11 3.45 1.61
CA ALA A 133 -8.78 3.09 0.22
C ALA A 133 -7.79 4.06 -0.43
N VAL A 134 -6.58 3.59 -0.76
CA VAL A 134 -5.64 4.44 -1.49
C VAL A 134 -6.33 4.79 -2.79
N LEU A 135 -6.83 6.03 -2.90
CA LEU A 135 -7.57 6.54 -4.04
C LEU A 135 -6.63 6.53 -5.24
N TRP A 136 -6.60 5.38 -5.92
CA TRP A 136 -6.02 5.18 -7.23
C TRP A 136 -7.00 5.81 -8.21
N ARG A 137 -6.88 7.13 -8.42
CA ARG A 137 -7.63 7.85 -9.46
C ARG A 137 -7.10 7.50 -10.84
#